data_AF-A0A448S1I8-F1
#
_entry.id   AF-A0A448S1I8-F1
#
_cell.length_a   1.000
_cell.length_b   1.000
_cell.length_c   1.000
_cell.angle_alpha   90.00
_cell.angle_beta   90.00
_cell.angle_gamma   90.00
#
_symmetry.space_group_name_H-M   'P 1'
#
loop_
_entity.id
_entity.type
_entity.pdbx_description
1 polymer ?
#
loop_
_entity_poly.entity_id
_entity_poly.type
_entity_poly.pdbx_seq_one_letter_code
_entity_poly.pdbx_strand_id
1 'polypeptide(L)'
;MIRNYFNPYFLFLVFIILLAMIIKSSLISALAIFYTGVFPFICIVRWISKSGIGGEIINESKKWHIAVYISWFIFLYSIYAQRWAAETINQIFPIDATKLSITYKLLAFLFTPFGIFYQQSVLSGFWDFLIVIVTLLSVFIPVLLIINVSFKKVAKITVISFVFMVSSTFFISVISKISFNKNELITNFALWADFSNYHLCTGDWVSNTDSVLFLDGGYVLAYHQRNSKDTRFTVERCNYKRKL
;
A
#
# COMPACT_ATOMS: atom_id res chain seq x y z
N MET A 1 6.29 -5.85 -31.82
CA MET A 1 5.18 -6.36 -30.98
C MET A 1 5.35 -6.11 -29.47
N ILE A 2 6.45 -5.49 -29.01
CA ILE A 2 6.74 -5.23 -27.57
C ILE A 2 6.20 -3.87 -27.08
N ARG A 3 5.85 -2.97 -28.00
CA ARG A 3 5.50 -1.56 -27.71
C ARG A 3 4.20 -1.37 -26.91
N ASN A 4 3.35 -2.39 -26.77
CA ASN A 4 2.09 -2.32 -26.03
C ASN A 4 2.10 -2.95 -24.62
N TYR A 5 3.22 -3.53 -24.16
CA TYR A 5 3.26 -4.20 -22.85
C TYR A 5 3.87 -3.35 -21.72
N PHE A 6 4.75 -2.40 -22.03
CA PHE A 6 5.28 -1.47 -21.03
C PHE A 6 4.38 -0.24 -20.93
N ASN A 7 3.38 -0.34 -20.07
CA ASN A 7 2.58 0.82 -19.70
C ASN A 7 3.49 1.82 -18.93
N PRO A 8 3.74 3.04 -19.44
CA PRO A 8 4.62 4.01 -18.78
C PRO A 8 4.18 4.31 -17.34
N TYR A 9 2.88 4.21 -17.05
CA TYR A 9 2.33 4.32 -15.70
C TYR A 9 2.89 3.28 -14.73
N PHE A 10 3.19 2.08 -15.21
CA PHE A 10 3.69 0.98 -14.39
C PHE A 10 5.17 1.18 -14.03
N LEU A 11 5.99 1.60 -15.00
CA LEU A 11 7.38 1.99 -14.75
C LEU A 11 7.48 3.20 -13.82
N PHE A 12 6.58 4.17 -13.99
CA PHE A 12 6.49 5.34 -13.12
C PHE A 12 6.11 4.95 -11.68
N LEU A 13 5.21 3.98 -11.51
CA LEU A 13 4.80 3.48 -10.20
C LEU A 13 5.95 2.78 -9.48
N VAL A 14 6.68 1.92 -10.20
CA VAL A 14 7.92 1.29 -9.69
C VAL A 14 8.94 2.34 -9.28
N PHE A 15 9.14 3.36 -10.11
CA PHE A 15 10.08 4.43 -9.85
C PHE A 15 9.70 5.22 -8.60
N ILE A 16 8.44 5.63 -8.45
CA ILE A 16 7.96 6.36 -7.25
C ILE A 16 8.18 5.54 -5.98
N ILE A 17 7.91 4.23 -6.02
CA ILE A 17 8.09 3.38 -4.84
C ILE A 17 9.57 3.27 -4.47
N LEU A 18 10.45 3.02 -5.45
CA LEU A 18 11.89 2.99 -5.20
C LEU A 18 12.38 4.33 -4.63
N LEU A 19 11.87 5.45 -5.17
CA LEU A 19 12.17 6.79 -4.68
C LEU A 19 11.69 6.98 -3.23
N ALA A 20 10.50 6.48 -2.87
CA ALA A 20 9.93 6.57 -1.53
C ALA A 20 10.77 5.82 -0.48
N MET A 21 11.40 4.71 -0.89
CA MET A 21 12.26 3.92 -0.02
C MET A 21 13.62 4.59 0.24
N ILE A 22 14.13 5.34 -0.73
CA ILE A 22 15.43 6.01 -0.64
C ILE A 22 15.29 7.37 0.04
N ILE A 23 14.27 8.12 -0.37
CA ILE A 23 14.02 9.48 0.07
C ILE A 23 12.93 9.43 1.14
N LYS A 24 13.31 9.71 2.40
CA LYS A 24 12.40 9.85 3.56
C LYS A 24 11.54 11.13 3.48
N SER A 25 10.94 11.38 2.33
CA SER A 25 10.05 12.51 2.10
C SER A 25 8.60 12.10 2.35
N SER A 26 7.88 12.92 3.08
CA SER A 26 6.45 12.75 3.32
C SER A 26 5.62 12.80 2.03
N LEU A 27 5.99 13.67 1.08
CA LEU A 27 5.32 13.79 -0.22
C LEU A 27 5.48 12.52 -1.05
N ILE A 28 6.69 11.96 -1.09
CA ILE A 28 6.96 10.73 -1.84
C ILE A 28 6.27 9.53 -1.16
N SER A 29 6.22 9.53 0.18
CA SER A 29 5.44 8.56 0.95
C SER A 29 3.95 8.64 0.63
N ALA A 30 3.38 9.85 0.54
CA ALA A 30 1.99 10.07 0.17
C ALA A 30 1.69 9.60 -1.27
N LEU A 31 2.58 9.87 -2.22
CA LEU A 31 2.46 9.39 -3.59
C LEU A 31 2.54 7.85 -3.66
N ALA A 32 3.50 7.25 -2.96
CA ALA A 32 3.61 5.81 -2.87
C ALA A 32 2.33 5.20 -2.27
N ILE A 33 1.78 5.82 -1.23
CA ILE A 33 0.53 5.42 -0.58
C ILE A 33 -0.64 5.45 -1.57
N PHE A 34 -0.79 6.56 -2.29
CA PHE A 34 -1.85 6.74 -3.27
C PHE A 34 -1.78 5.71 -4.41
N TYR A 35 -0.60 5.56 -5.01
CA TYR A 35 -0.44 4.68 -6.17
C TYR A 35 -0.55 3.19 -5.80
N THR A 36 0.00 2.76 -4.67
CA THR A 36 -0.10 1.36 -4.22
C THR A 36 -1.53 0.98 -3.82
N GLY A 37 -2.29 1.95 -3.30
CA GLY A 37 -3.70 1.80 -2.98
C GLY A 37 -4.63 1.70 -4.18
N VAL A 38 -4.44 2.55 -5.18
CA VAL A 38 -5.30 2.60 -6.37
C VAL A 38 -4.99 1.47 -7.36
N PHE A 39 -3.75 0.98 -7.38
CA PHE A 39 -3.27 0.02 -8.38
C PHE A 39 -4.08 -1.29 -8.45
N PRO A 40 -4.39 -1.99 -7.34
CA PRO A 40 -5.23 -3.19 -7.35
C PRO A 40 -6.58 -2.96 -8.05
N PHE A 41 -7.23 -1.81 -7.82
CA PHE A 41 -8.50 -1.48 -8.44
C PHE A 41 -8.37 -1.28 -9.95
N ILE A 42 -7.33 -0.57 -10.40
CA ILE A 42 -7.06 -0.41 -11.84
C ILE A 42 -6.86 -1.78 -12.50
N CYS A 43 -6.11 -2.68 -11.85
CA CYS A 43 -5.87 -4.03 -12.34
C CYS A 43 -7.17 -4.85 -12.41
N ILE A 44 -7.99 -4.82 -11.37
CA ILE A 44 -9.28 -5.51 -11.33
C ILE A 44 -10.21 -4.99 -12.42
N VAL A 45 -10.37 -3.68 -12.56
CA VAL A 45 -11.22 -3.08 -13.60
C VAL A 45 -10.75 -3.45 -14.99
N ARG A 46 -9.43 -3.40 -15.24
CA ARG A 46 -8.85 -3.83 -16.52
C ARG A 46 -9.06 -5.32 -16.80
N TRP A 47 -8.96 -6.15 -15.77
CA TRP A 47 -9.16 -7.59 -15.89
C TRP A 47 -10.62 -7.90 -16.20
N ILE A 48 -11.57 -7.36 -15.43
CA ILE A 48 -13.02 -7.51 -15.68
C ILE A 48 -13.36 -7.06 -17.10
N SER A 49 -12.86 -5.89 -17.53
CA SER A 49 -13.13 -5.34 -18.88
C SER A 49 -12.63 -6.20 -20.04
N LYS A 50 -11.63 -7.07 -19.83
CA LYS A 50 -11.03 -7.90 -20.89
C LYS A 50 -11.30 -9.39 -20.75
N SER A 51 -11.75 -9.83 -19.57
CA SER A 51 -12.03 -11.24 -19.29
C SER A 51 -13.36 -11.68 -19.90
N GLY A 52 -13.45 -12.92 -20.37
CA GLY A 52 -14.72 -13.51 -20.85
C GLY A 52 -15.79 -13.52 -19.75
N ILE A 53 -15.40 -13.87 -18.52
CA ILE A 53 -16.26 -13.87 -17.34
C ILE A 53 -16.84 -12.47 -17.05
N GLY A 54 -16.02 -11.42 -17.13
CA GLY A 54 -16.49 -10.05 -16.94
C GLY A 54 -17.47 -9.60 -18.03
N GLY A 55 -17.25 -10.04 -19.27
CA GLY A 55 -18.17 -9.80 -20.38
C GLY A 55 -19.51 -10.52 -20.21
N GLU A 56 -19.50 -11.77 -19.74
CA GLU A 56 -20.71 -12.55 -19.42
C GLU A 56 -21.50 -11.89 -18.28
N ILE A 57 -20.84 -11.50 -17.19
CA ILE A 57 -21.49 -10.79 -16.08
C ILE A 57 -22.14 -9.50 -16.58
N ILE A 58 -21.48 -8.71 -17.43
CA ILE A 58 -22.03 -7.46 -17.96
C ILE A 58 -23.22 -7.72 -18.90
N ASN A 59 -23.16 -8.78 -19.71
CA ASN A 59 -24.20 -9.11 -20.68
C ASN A 59 -25.45 -9.73 -20.03
N GLU A 60 -25.29 -10.55 -18.99
CA GLU A 60 -26.39 -11.21 -18.28
C GLU A 60 -27.01 -10.31 -17.20
N SER A 61 -26.24 -9.34 -16.69
CA SER A 61 -26.72 -8.42 -15.65
C SER A 61 -27.46 -7.23 -16.25
N LYS A 62 -28.73 -7.05 -15.88
CA LYS A 62 -29.39 -5.74 -16.02
C LYS A 62 -28.59 -4.66 -15.27
N LYS A 63 -28.53 -3.44 -15.80
CA LYS A 63 -27.79 -2.29 -15.23
C LYS A 63 -28.04 -2.09 -13.72
N TRP A 64 -29.26 -2.35 -13.25
CA TRP A 64 -29.62 -2.22 -11.85
C TRP A 64 -28.95 -3.26 -10.94
N HIS A 65 -28.77 -4.52 -11.40
CA HIS A 65 -28.07 -5.55 -10.63
C HIS A 65 -26.62 -5.13 -10.38
N ILE A 66 -25.95 -4.60 -11.41
CA ILE A 66 -24.58 -4.08 -11.31
C ILE A 66 -24.50 -2.96 -10.28
N ALA A 67 -25.46 -2.02 -10.30
CA ALA A 67 -25.53 -0.93 -9.32
C ALA A 67 -25.69 -1.46 -7.88
N VAL A 68 -26.55 -2.48 -7.67
CA VAL A 68 -26.75 -3.11 -6.37
C VAL A 68 -25.47 -3.81 -5.89
N TYR A 69 -24.80 -4.59 -6.75
CA TYR A 69 -23.56 -5.27 -6.40
C TYR A 69 -22.44 -4.29 -6.06
N ILE A 70 -22.28 -3.21 -6.85
CA ILE A 70 -21.30 -2.16 -6.58
C ILE A 70 -21.60 -1.47 -5.24
N SER A 71 -22.87 -1.17 -4.96
CA SER A 71 -23.25 -0.51 -3.70
C SER A 71 -22.94 -1.39 -2.49
N TRP A 72 -23.25 -2.69 -2.55
CA TRP A 72 -22.89 -3.65 -1.52
C TRP A 72 -21.37 -3.78 -1.35
N PHE A 73 -20.63 -3.86 -2.46
CA PHE A 73 -19.17 -3.92 -2.43
C PHE A 73 -18.57 -2.69 -1.77
N ILE A 74 -19.01 -1.48 -2.16
CA ILE A 74 -18.54 -0.21 -1.57
C ILE A 74 -18.87 -0.15 -0.08
N PHE A 75 -20.07 -0.57 0.32
CA PHE A 75 -20.50 -0.59 1.72
C PHE A 75 -19.64 -1.52 2.57
N LEU A 76 -19.49 -2.79 2.15
CA LEU A 76 -18.66 -3.76 2.85
C LEU A 76 -17.19 -3.34 2.90
N TYR A 77 -16.67 -2.83 1.78
CA TYR A 77 -15.31 -2.30 1.71
C TYR A 77 -15.11 -1.14 2.69
N SER A 78 -16.09 -0.23 2.78
CA SER A 78 -16.02 0.94 3.65
C SER A 78 -16.02 0.57 5.14
N ILE A 79 -16.84 -0.42 5.55
CA ILE A 79 -16.84 -0.93 6.94
C ILE A 79 -15.49 -1.57 7.27
N TYR A 80 -14.99 -2.44 6.39
CA TYR A 80 -13.70 -3.09 6.57
C TYR A 80 -12.55 -2.07 6.63
N ALA A 81 -12.57 -1.10 5.72
CA ALA A 81 -11.60 -0.03 5.61
C ALA A 81 -11.47 0.81 6.88
N GLN A 82 -12.61 1.25 7.41
CA GLN A 82 -12.66 2.06 8.62
C GLN A 82 -12.11 1.29 9.82
N ARG A 83 -12.54 0.03 9.99
CA ARG A 83 -12.05 -0.84 11.07
C ARG A 83 -10.54 -1.08 10.96
N TRP A 84 -10.05 -1.45 9.77
CA TRP A 84 -8.64 -1.73 9.54
C TRP A 84 -7.76 -0.50 9.76
N ALA A 85 -8.20 0.68 9.30
CA ALA A 85 -7.48 1.93 9.49
C ALA A 85 -7.40 2.33 10.97
N ALA A 86 -8.51 2.20 11.70
CA ALA A 86 -8.55 2.47 13.14
C ALA A 86 -7.59 1.55 13.91
N GLU A 87 -7.64 0.24 13.64
CA GLU A 87 -6.76 -0.73 14.30
C GLU A 87 -5.28 -0.48 13.97
N THR A 88 -4.96 -0.19 12.71
CA THR A 88 -3.58 0.11 12.30
C THR A 88 -3.05 1.39 12.94
N ILE A 89 -3.87 2.44 13.03
CA ILE A 89 -3.48 3.69 13.68
C ILE A 89 -3.28 3.49 15.18
N ASN A 90 -4.21 2.81 15.86
CA ASN A 90 -4.12 2.57 17.30
C ASN A 90 -2.92 1.68 17.68
N GLN A 91 -2.45 0.83 16.76
CA GLN A 91 -1.21 0.04 16.95
C GLN A 91 0.07 0.88 16.85
N ILE A 92 0.03 1.98 16.08
CA ILE A 92 1.19 2.86 15.86
C ILE A 92 1.21 4.01 16.86
N PHE A 93 0.06 4.61 17.10
CA PHE A 93 -0.14 5.74 17.99
C PHE A 93 -1.06 5.31 19.14
N PRO A 94 -0.68 5.54 20.40
CA PRO A 94 -1.48 5.15 21.56
C PRO A 94 -2.64 6.14 21.81
N ILE A 95 -3.40 6.49 20.76
CA ILE A 95 -4.52 7.42 20.78
C ILE A 95 -5.67 6.89 19.92
N ASP A 96 -6.86 7.46 20.08
CA ASP A 96 -7.99 7.19 19.20
C ASP A 96 -7.69 7.67 17.77
N ALA A 97 -7.80 6.77 16.79
CA ALA A 97 -7.59 7.05 15.37
C ALA A 97 -8.40 8.24 14.83
N THR A 98 -9.56 8.56 15.41
CA THR A 98 -10.37 9.71 15.01
C THR A 98 -9.68 11.06 15.23
N LYS A 99 -8.65 11.12 16.08
CA LYS A 99 -7.82 12.32 16.31
C LYS A 99 -6.86 12.60 15.15
N LEU A 100 -6.57 11.59 14.33
CA LEU A 100 -5.75 11.68 13.13
C LEU A 100 -6.66 11.81 11.90
N SER A 101 -7.39 12.91 11.77
CA SER A 101 -8.51 13.06 10.82
C SER A 101 -8.11 12.85 9.36
N ILE A 102 -6.96 13.41 8.92
CA ILE A 102 -6.51 13.29 7.52
C ILE A 102 -5.93 11.89 7.29
N THR A 103 -5.04 11.44 8.17
CA THR A 103 -4.43 10.11 8.12
C THR A 103 -5.48 9.01 8.14
N TYR A 104 -6.44 9.05 9.06
CA TYR A 104 -7.51 8.06 9.17
C TYR A 104 -8.33 7.93 7.88
N LYS A 105 -8.82 9.05 7.33
CA LYS A 105 -9.62 9.03 6.10
C LYS A 105 -8.82 8.49 4.92
N LEU A 106 -7.56 8.91 4.81
CA LEU A 106 -6.70 8.51 3.71
C LEU A 106 -6.31 7.03 3.81
N LEU A 107 -5.99 6.54 5.01
CA LEU A 107 -5.72 5.13 5.24
C LEU A 107 -6.93 4.26 4.94
N ALA A 108 -8.11 4.65 5.43
CA ALA A 108 -9.34 3.91 5.17
C ALA A 108 -9.65 3.82 3.67
N PHE A 109 -9.53 4.92 2.93
CA PHE A 109 -9.91 4.88 1.52
C PHE A 109 -8.84 4.24 0.62
N LEU A 110 -7.58 4.65 0.78
CA LEU A 110 -6.50 4.30 -0.14
C LEU A 110 -5.64 3.14 0.34
N PHE A 111 -5.53 2.91 1.65
CA PHE A 111 -4.53 1.98 2.19
C PHE A 111 -5.10 0.67 2.70
N THR A 112 -6.42 0.57 2.84
CA THR A 112 -7.12 -0.69 3.08
C THR A 112 -6.75 -1.85 2.14
N PRO A 113 -6.40 -1.64 0.85
CA PRO A 113 -5.86 -2.71 0.01
C PRO A 113 -4.60 -3.36 0.58
N PHE A 114 -3.80 -2.68 1.42
CA PHE A 114 -2.73 -3.32 2.19
C PHE A 114 -3.24 -4.35 3.18
N GLY A 115 -4.32 -3.99 3.88
CA GLY A 115 -5.01 -4.90 4.78
C GLY A 115 -5.66 -6.09 4.10
N ILE A 116 -5.87 -6.07 2.78
CA ILE A 116 -6.55 -7.15 2.05
C ILE A 116 -5.56 -7.96 1.20
N PHE A 117 -4.82 -7.29 0.31
CA PHE A 117 -4.01 -7.93 -0.72
C PHE A 117 -2.52 -8.03 -0.37
N TYR A 118 -2.02 -7.15 0.51
CA TYR A 118 -0.59 -7.09 0.86
C TYR A 118 -0.28 -7.64 2.26
N GLN A 119 -1.20 -8.46 2.79
CA GLN A 119 -0.92 -9.28 3.96
C GLN A 119 0.18 -10.30 3.66
N GLN A 120 1.01 -10.59 4.65
CA GLN A 120 2.13 -11.51 4.48
C GLN A 120 1.68 -12.91 4.04
N SER A 121 0.51 -13.38 4.48
CA SER A 121 -0.10 -14.65 4.08
C SER A 121 -0.47 -14.70 2.59
N VAL A 122 -1.00 -13.60 2.05
CA VAL A 122 -1.36 -13.49 0.63
C VAL A 122 -0.11 -13.40 -0.22
N LEU A 123 0.87 -12.58 0.21
CA LEU A 123 2.15 -12.43 -0.48
C LEU A 123 2.96 -13.74 -0.48
N SER A 124 2.95 -14.50 0.62
CA SER A 124 3.59 -15.82 0.67
C SER A 124 2.91 -16.80 -0.28
N GLY A 125 1.58 -16.81 -0.35
CA GLY A 125 0.85 -17.64 -1.31
C GLY A 125 1.19 -17.32 -2.77
N PHE A 126 1.37 -16.04 -3.11
CA PHE A 126 1.85 -15.65 -4.45
C PHE A 126 3.28 -16.11 -4.72
N TRP A 127 4.17 -16.05 -3.72
CA TRP A 127 5.53 -16.58 -3.82
C TRP A 127 5.52 -18.09 -4.08
N ASP A 128 4.74 -18.84 -3.32
CA ASP A 128 4.62 -20.30 -3.47
C ASP A 128 4.12 -20.67 -4.86
N PHE A 129 3.12 -19.94 -5.36
CA PHE A 129 2.60 -20.11 -6.72
C PHE A 129 3.67 -19.87 -7.79
N LEU A 130 4.51 -18.83 -7.64
CA LEU A 130 5.62 -18.58 -8.55
C LEU A 130 6.66 -19.71 -8.51
N ILE A 131 6.97 -20.24 -7.33
CA ILE A 131 7.90 -21.37 -7.17
C ILE A 131 7.37 -22.60 -7.93
N VAL A 132 6.07 -22.90 -7.82
CA VAL A 132 5.44 -23.99 -8.57
C VAL A 132 5.55 -23.77 -10.08
N ILE A 133 5.26 -22.56 -10.58
CA ILE A 133 5.40 -22.23 -12.00
C ILE A 133 6.84 -22.43 -12.48
N VAL A 134 7.83 -21.94 -11.74
CA VAL A 134 9.25 -22.10 -12.09
C VAL A 134 9.63 -23.57 -12.15
N THR A 135 9.18 -24.35 -11.17
CA THR A 135 9.45 -25.78 -11.10
C THR A 135 8.88 -26.49 -12.32
N LEU A 136 7.62 -26.19 -12.69
CA LEU A 136 7.00 -26.74 -13.91
C LEU A 136 7.78 -26.32 -15.17
N LEU A 137 8.08 -25.04 -15.33
CA LEU A 137 8.83 -24.53 -16.48
C LEU A 137 10.22 -25.16 -16.60
N SER A 138 10.90 -25.41 -15.47
CA SER A 138 12.21 -26.05 -15.45
C SER A 138 12.20 -27.48 -15.97
N VAL A 139 11.06 -28.17 -15.90
CA VAL A 139 10.85 -29.51 -16.46
C VAL A 139 10.35 -29.43 -17.90
N PHE A 140 9.38 -28.55 -18.19
CA PHE A 140 8.76 -28.44 -19.51
C PHE A 140 9.70 -27.87 -20.58
N ILE A 141 10.56 -26.89 -20.25
CA ILE A 141 11.45 -26.27 -21.23
C ILE A 141 12.47 -27.29 -21.80
N PRO A 142 13.17 -28.11 -20.98
CA PRO A 142 14.02 -29.18 -21.50
C PRO A 142 13.25 -30.20 -22.36
N VAL A 143 12.05 -30.62 -21.94
CA VAL A 143 11.22 -31.55 -22.71
C VAL A 143 10.83 -30.97 -24.07
N LEU A 144 10.50 -29.69 -24.14
CA LEU A 144 10.20 -28.99 -25.39
C LEU A 144 11.42 -28.85 -26.32
N LEU A 145 12.64 -28.92 -25.80
CA LEU A 145 13.87 -28.95 -26.59
C LEU A 145 14.17 -30.34 -27.15
N ILE A 146 13.70 -31.41 -26.48
CA ILE A 146 13.86 -32.80 -26.92
C ILE A 146 12.81 -33.17 -27.97
N ILE A 147 11.58 -32.67 -27.80
CA ILE A 147 10.51 -32.84 -28.78
C ILE A 147 10.82 -31.97 -30.01
N ASN A 148 10.44 -32.41 -31.21
CA ASN A 148 10.69 -31.74 -32.49
C ASN A 148 9.86 -30.44 -32.68
N VAL A 149 9.86 -29.58 -31.66
CA VAL A 149 9.26 -28.24 -31.65
C VAL A 149 10.29 -27.26 -32.18
N SER A 150 9.86 -26.31 -33.02
CA SER A 150 10.80 -25.33 -33.57
C SER A 150 11.45 -24.50 -32.46
N PHE A 151 12.78 -24.40 -32.49
CA PHE A 151 13.57 -23.66 -31.50
C PHE A 151 13.06 -22.22 -31.28
N LYS A 152 12.59 -21.56 -32.35
CA LYS A 152 12.00 -20.23 -32.27
C LYS A 152 10.77 -20.16 -31.35
N LYS A 153 9.93 -21.21 -31.32
CA LYS A 153 8.78 -21.29 -30.41
C LYS A 153 9.24 -21.50 -28.97
N VAL A 154 10.20 -22.40 -28.75
CA VAL A 154 10.75 -22.67 -27.41
C VAL A 154 11.42 -21.43 -26.85
N ALA A 155 12.31 -20.78 -27.61
CA ALA A 155 12.98 -19.54 -27.22
C ALA A 155 11.97 -18.43 -26.87
N LYS A 156 10.89 -18.30 -27.65
CA LYS A 156 9.82 -17.33 -27.36
C LYS A 156 9.13 -17.63 -26.02
N ILE A 157 8.78 -18.88 -25.76
CA ILE A 157 8.14 -19.30 -24.49
C ILE A 157 9.08 -19.04 -23.31
N THR A 158 10.36 -19.42 -23.44
CA THR A 158 11.37 -19.21 -22.39
C THR A 158 11.54 -17.73 -22.09
N VAL A 159 11.69 -16.87 -23.11
CA VAL A 159 11.86 -15.42 -22.91
C VAL A 159 10.61 -14.81 -22.28
N ILE A 160 9.40 -15.16 -22.73
CA ILE A 160 8.16 -14.64 -22.15
C ILE A 160 8.04 -15.07 -20.69
N SER A 161 8.31 -16.33 -20.39
CA SER A 161 8.23 -16.87 -19.03
C SER A 161 9.28 -16.23 -18.12
N PHE A 162 10.51 -16.04 -18.61
CA PHE A 162 11.56 -15.35 -17.88
C PHE A 162 11.19 -13.89 -17.57
N VAL A 163 10.70 -13.15 -18.57
CA VAL A 163 10.25 -11.77 -18.38
C VAL A 163 9.10 -11.70 -17.38
N PHE A 164 8.14 -12.61 -17.47
CA PHE A 164 7.03 -12.71 -16.52
C PHE A 164 7.53 -12.99 -15.09
N MET A 165 8.45 -13.94 -14.94
CA MET A 165 9.02 -14.31 -13.63
C MET A 165 9.81 -13.16 -13.00
N VAL A 166 10.72 -12.55 -13.75
CA VAL A 166 11.52 -11.42 -13.28
C VAL A 166 10.62 -10.26 -12.87
N SER A 167 9.61 -9.95 -13.70
CA SER A 167 8.65 -8.89 -13.40
C SER A 167 7.86 -9.22 -12.13
N SER A 168 7.24 -10.39 -12.05
CA SER A 168 6.40 -10.79 -10.90
C SER A 168 7.19 -10.81 -9.60
N THR A 169 8.40 -11.37 -9.62
CA THR A 169 9.32 -11.41 -8.48
C THR A 169 9.69 -10.01 -8.01
N PHE A 170 10.00 -9.13 -8.96
CA PHE A 170 10.28 -7.73 -8.66
C PHE A 170 9.09 -7.04 -8.00
N PHE A 171 7.87 -7.20 -8.52
CA PHE A 171 6.67 -6.59 -7.92
C PHE A 171 6.39 -7.11 -6.52
N ILE A 172 6.44 -8.41 -6.32
CA ILE A 172 6.20 -8.99 -5.00
C ILE A 172 7.26 -8.51 -4.01
N SER A 173 8.53 -8.43 -4.42
CA SER A 173 9.62 -7.91 -3.58
C SER A 173 9.39 -6.44 -3.19
N VAL A 174 9.00 -5.60 -4.14
CA VAL A 174 8.69 -4.19 -3.90
C VAL A 174 7.51 -4.05 -2.94
N ILE A 175 6.42 -4.75 -3.20
CA ILE A 175 5.21 -4.73 -2.36
C ILE A 175 5.52 -5.25 -0.95
N SER A 176 6.31 -6.33 -0.83
CA SER A 176 6.71 -6.89 0.46
C SER A 176 7.53 -5.90 1.29
N LYS A 177 8.44 -5.16 0.64
CA LYS A 177 9.20 -4.09 1.29
C LYS A 177 8.31 -2.96 1.78
N ILE A 178 7.29 -2.57 1.02
CA ILE A 178 6.32 -1.55 1.46
C ILE A 178 5.51 -2.08 2.65
N SER A 179 5.06 -3.33 2.60
CA SER A 179 4.31 -3.97 3.69
C SER A 179 5.14 -4.03 4.97
N PHE A 180 6.44 -4.38 4.86
CA PHE A 180 7.37 -4.38 5.99
C PHE A 180 7.57 -2.98 6.61
N ASN A 181 7.63 -1.94 5.77
CA ASN A 181 7.82 -0.55 6.20
C ASN A 181 6.50 0.22 6.42
N LYS A 182 5.35 -0.47 6.43
CA LYS A 182 4.01 0.14 6.53
C LYS A 182 3.91 1.13 7.69
N ASN A 183 4.38 0.73 8.88
CA ASN A 183 4.27 1.56 10.08
C ASN A 183 5.11 2.84 9.99
N GLU A 184 6.29 2.78 9.38
CA GLU A 184 7.14 3.96 9.15
C GLU A 184 6.50 4.91 8.12
N LEU A 185 5.93 4.37 7.04
CA LEU A 185 5.22 5.16 6.04
C LEU A 185 4.00 5.88 6.64
N ILE A 186 3.19 5.18 7.43
CA ILE A 186 2.03 5.77 8.12
C ILE A 186 2.49 6.82 9.12
N THR A 187 3.56 6.56 9.86
CA THR A 187 4.14 7.52 10.81
C THR A 187 4.56 8.81 10.12
N ASN A 188 5.38 8.71 9.07
CA ASN A 188 5.86 9.87 8.32
C ASN A 188 4.73 10.65 7.65
N PHE A 189 3.68 9.94 7.20
CA PHE A 189 2.49 10.58 6.66
C PHE A 189 1.72 11.35 7.74
N ALA A 190 1.46 10.73 8.90
CA ALA A 190 0.75 11.37 10.00
C ALA A 190 1.49 12.62 10.52
N LEU A 191 2.82 12.53 10.65
CA LEU A 191 3.66 13.67 11.05
C LEU A 191 3.57 14.85 10.08
N TRP A 192 3.33 14.58 8.80
CA TRP A 192 3.17 15.62 7.79
C TRP A 192 1.74 16.14 7.69
N ALA A 193 0.74 15.28 7.85
CA ALA A 193 -0.67 15.60 7.61
C ALA A 193 -1.38 16.19 8.83
N ASP A 194 -1.18 15.59 10.00
CA ASP A 194 -1.98 15.89 11.20
C ASP A 194 -1.16 16.53 12.32
N PHE A 195 0.16 16.35 12.36
CA PHE A 195 1.02 16.99 13.38
C PHE A 195 1.42 18.40 12.96
N SER A 196 1.52 19.28 13.96
CA SER A 196 2.02 20.64 13.79
C SER A 196 3.44 20.77 14.33
N ASN A 197 4.35 21.27 13.49
CA ASN A 197 5.69 21.69 13.90
C ASN A 197 5.66 23.05 14.62
N TYR A 198 4.56 23.79 14.52
CA TYR A 198 4.36 25.08 15.17
C TYR A 198 3.36 24.91 16.32
N HIS A 199 3.86 24.99 17.55
CA HIS A 199 3.02 24.89 18.74
C HIS A 199 3.41 25.91 19.79
N LEU A 200 2.42 26.37 20.55
CA LEU A 200 2.61 27.33 21.65
C LEU A 200 2.78 26.64 23.01
N CYS A 201 2.97 25.32 23.03
CA CYS A 201 3.15 24.56 24.26
C CYS A 201 4.44 24.98 24.97
N THR A 202 4.35 25.14 26.29
CA THR A 202 5.46 25.45 27.17
C THR A 202 5.63 24.31 28.18
N GLY A 203 6.87 23.83 28.37
CA GLY A 203 7.19 22.70 29.25
C GLY A 203 8.57 22.12 28.94
N ASP A 204 9.13 21.33 29.85
CA ASP A 204 10.48 20.79 29.70
C ASP A 204 10.58 19.78 28.53
N TRP A 205 9.51 19.03 28.29
CA TRP A 205 9.38 18.07 27.18
C TRP A 205 9.40 18.72 25.80
N VAL A 206 9.00 20.00 25.70
CA VAL A 206 8.88 20.73 24.44
C VAL A 206 10.24 20.89 23.75
N SER A 207 11.31 21.04 24.54
CA SER A 207 12.67 21.24 24.02
C SER A 207 13.19 20.07 23.18
N ASN A 208 12.65 18.87 23.41
CA ASN A 208 12.99 17.63 22.72
C ASN A 208 11.89 17.17 21.76
N THR A 209 10.89 18.01 21.46
CA THR A 209 9.74 17.67 20.61
C THR A 209 9.89 18.34 19.25
N ASP A 210 9.71 17.56 18.18
CA ASP A 210 9.78 18.09 16.81
C ASP A 210 8.40 18.52 16.29
N SER A 211 7.35 17.81 16.70
CA SER A 211 5.97 18.12 16.31
C SER A 211 4.96 17.60 17.31
N VAL A 212 3.77 18.20 17.33
CA VAL A 212 2.69 17.81 18.25
C VAL A 212 1.36 17.63 17.50
N LEU A 213 0.58 16.67 17.95
CA LEU A 213 -0.83 16.53 17.59
C LEU A 213 -1.68 16.98 18.77
N PHE A 214 -2.60 17.92 18.55
CA PHE A 214 -3.49 18.39 19.60
C PHE A 214 -4.61 17.39 19.86
N LEU A 215 -4.77 17.03 21.13
CA LEU A 215 -5.84 16.17 21.64
C LEU A 215 -6.85 17.01 22.44
N ASP A 216 -7.91 16.37 22.93
CA ASP A 216 -8.91 17.04 23.77
C ASP A 216 -8.34 17.32 25.18
N GLY A 217 -8.96 18.26 25.90
CA GLY A 217 -8.64 18.51 27.31
C GLY A 217 -7.27 19.14 27.57
N GLY A 218 -6.63 19.72 26.55
CA GLY A 218 -5.30 20.33 26.67
C GLY A 218 -4.14 19.32 26.66
N TYR A 219 -4.41 18.07 26.28
CA TYR A 219 -3.39 17.07 26.01
C TYR A 219 -2.88 17.18 24.57
N VAL A 220 -1.66 16.75 24.36
CA VAL A 220 -1.03 16.65 23.04
C VAL A 220 -0.28 15.34 22.93
N LEU A 221 -0.22 14.76 21.74
CA LEU A 221 0.70 13.68 21.42
C LEU A 221 1.98 14.31 20.88
N ALA A 222 3.05 14.27 21.67
CA ALA A 222 4.36 14.80 21.30
C ALA A 222 5.17 13.76 20.54
N TYR A 223 5.82 14.21 19.46
CA TYR A 223 6.74 13.39 18.67
C TYR A 223 8.19 13.77 18.96
N HIS A 224 8.99 12.77 19.35
CA HIS A 224 10.40 12.92 19.70
C HIS A 224 11.28 12.12 18.72
N GLN A 225 11.83 12.75 17.69
CA GLN A 225 12.59 12.04 16.64
C GLN A 225 13.81 11.29 17.19
N ARG A 226 14.44 11.81 18.24
CA ARG A 226 15.67 11.26 18.84
C ARG A 226 15.43 10.11 19.81
N ASN A 227 14.18 9.85 20.19
CA ASN A 227 13.85 8.81 21.17
C ASN A 227 13.76 7.42 20.52
N SER A 228 13.88 6.39 21.36
CA SER A 228 13.63 4.99 20.97
C SER A 228 12.19 4.81 20.47
N LYS A 229 11.92 3.78 19.64
CA LYS A 229 10.60 3.57 19.01
C LYS A 229 9.45 3.58 20.02
N ASP A 230 9.65 2.99 21.20
CA ASP A 230 8.61 2.86 22.23
C ASP A 230 8.34 4.17 22.98
N THR A 231 9.29 5.11 22.92
CA THR A 231 9.24 6.42 23.60
C THR A 231 9.14 7.60 22.63
N ARG A 232 8.85 7.28 21.36
CA ARG A 232 8.81 8.27 20.26
C ARG A 232 7.53 9.11 20.29
N PHE A 233 6.46 8.56 20.84
CA PHE A 233 5.18 9.21 21.02
C PHE A 233 4.81 9.21 22.50
N THR A 234 4.63 10.39 23.08
CA THR A 234 4.23 10.55 24.47
C THR A 234 3.02 11.47 24.55
N VAL A 235 2.10 11.16 25.46
CA VAL A 235 0.94 12.02 25.72
C VAL A 235 1.34 13.01 26.81
N GLU A 236 1.41 14.28 26.45
CA GLU A 236 1.85 15.36 27.32
C GLU A 236 0.73 16.38 27.52
N ARG A 237 0.80 17.15 28.61
CA ARG A 237 -0.13 18.27 28.84
C ARG A 237 0.47 19.56 28.30
N CYS A 238 -0.21 20.19 27.36
CA CYS A 238 0.22 21.46 26.80
C CYS A 238 -0.14 22.60 27.75
N ASN A 239 0.86 23.35 28.21
CA ASN A 239 0.66 24.59 28.95
C ASN A 239 0.78 25.78 28.00
N TYR A 240 -0.27 26.59 27.90
CA TYR A 240 -0.34 27.77 27.01
C TYR A 240 0.15 29.06 27.67
N LYS A 241 0.86 28.98 28.81
CA LYS A 241 1.42 30.17 29.45
C LYS A 241 2.32 30.93 28.47
N ARG A 242 1.82 32.05 27.95
CA ARG A 242 2.63 33.05 27.26
C ARG A 242 3.74 33.47 28.23
N LYS A 243 5.00 33.16 27.89
CA LYS A 243 6.12 33.97 28.39
C LYS A 243 5.97 35.33 27.70
N LEU A 244 5.33 36.27 28.40
CA LEU A 244 5.44 37.70 28.14
C LEU A 244 6.85 38.15 28.53
#